data_AF-A0A858RRP8-F1
#
_entry.id   AF-A0A858RRP8-F1
#
_cell.length_a   1.000
_cell.length_b   1.000
_cell.length_c   1.000
_cell.angle_alpha   90.00
_cell.angle_beta   90.00
_cell.angle_gamma   90.00
#
_symmetry.space_group_name_H-M   'P 1'
#
loop_
_entity.id
_entity.type
_entity.pdbx_description
1 polymer ?
#
loop_
_entity_poly.entity_id
_entity_poly.type
_entity_poly.pdbx_seq_one_letter_code
_entity_poly.pdbx_strand_id
1 'polypeptide(L)'
;MKMTMHIDEALLKRVMDTYELETKTDAVEFALRELDRKARLKKFMKDGLGLTPEELKDAVYPGYSPDELPSAKVAEDTLPYGSPRPD
;
A
#
# COMPACT_ATOMS: atom_id res chain seq x y z
N MET A 1 -17.76 11.80 18.78
CA MET A 1 -17.64 11.46 20.23
C MET A 1 -16.57 12.36 20.82
N LYS A 2 -16.73 12.88 22.06
CA LYS A 2 -15.70 13.71 22.73
C LYS A 2 -14.98 12.87 23.79
N MET A 3 -13.65 12.91 23.80
CA MET A 3 -12.77 12.16 24.70
C MET A 3 -11.61 13.07 25.10
N THR A 4 -11.14 12.96 26.34
CA THR A 4 -9.88 13.57 26.80
C THR A 4 -8.80 12.50 26.86
N MET A 5 -7.62 12.77 26.29
CA MET A 5 -6.49 11.84 26.22
C MET A 5 -5.19 12.62 26.41
N HIS A 6 -4.21 12.00 27.05
CA HIS A 6 -2.84 12.52 27.09
C HIS A 6 -2.04 11.95 25.92
N ILE A 7 -1.48 12.83 25.09
CA ILE A 7 -0.67 12.48 23.93
C ILE A 7 0.66 13.23 24.05
N ASP A 8 1.77 12.54 23.74
CA ASP A 8 3.07 13.18 23.58
C ASP A 8 3.01 14.23 22.46
N GLU A 9 3.21 15.50 22.81
CA GLU A 9 3.10 16.62 21.88
C GLU A 9 4.19 16.62 20.80
N ALA A 10 5.39 16.13 21.13
CA ALA A 10 6.48 16.03 20.16
C ALA A 10 6.18 14.94 19.13
N LEU A 11 5.63 13.81 19.57
CA LEU A 11 5.16 12.77 18.65
C LEU A 11 4.02 13.29 17.77
N LEU A 12 3.01 13.93 18.37
CA LEU A 12 1.87 14.47 17.65
C LEU A 12 2.31 15.48 16.58
N LYS A 13 3.22 16.39 16.93
CA LYS A 13 3.76 17.37 15.99
C LYS A 13 4.48 16.69 14.82
N ARG A 14 5.36 15.72 15.09
CA ARG A 14 6.06 14.99 14.00
C ARG A 14 5.08 14.30 13.06
N VAL A 15 4.04 13.66 13.58
CA VAL A 15 3.01 13.00 12.77
C VAL A 15 2.26 14.03 11.93
N MET A 16 1.83 15.14 12.53
CA MET A 16 1.15 16.21 11.79
C MET A 16 2.02 16.81 10.69
N ASP A 17 3.29 17.12 10.98
CA ASP A 17 4.23 17.68 9.99
C ASP A 17 4.52 16.67 8.85
N THR A 18 4.68 15.39 9.17
CA THR A 18 5.04 14.34 8.19
C THR A 18 3.91 14.06 7.20
N TYR A 19 2.68 14.14 7.67
CA TYR A 19 1.48 13.79 6.89
C TYR A 19 0.63 15.02 6.54
N GLU A 20 1.17 16.23 6.75
CA GLU A 20 0.56 17.51 6.42
C GLU A 20 -0.87 17.66 6.99
N LEU A 21 -1.05 17.29 8.27
CA LEU A 21 -2.35 17.29 8.93
C LEU A 21 -2.58 18.60 9.68
N GLU A 22 -3.74 19.21 9.45
CA GLU A 22 -4.08 20.54 9.98
C GLU A 22 -4.48 20.50 11.46
N THR A 23 -5.18 19.44 11.89
CA THR A 23 -5.67 19.35 13.27
C THR A 23 -5.19 18.11 14.02
N LYS A 24 -5.17 18.22 15.36
CA LYS A 24 -4.86 17.09 16.25
C LYS A 24 -5.86 15.94 16.07
N THR A 25 -7.10 16.24 15.75
CA THR A 25 -8.14 15.24 15.48
C THR A 25 -7.80 14.45 14.22
N ASP A 26 -7.38 15.13 13.15
CA ASP A 26 -6.99 14.49 11.89
C ASP A 26 -5.79 13.58 12.11
N ALA A 27 -4.82 13.99 12.92
CA ALA A 27 -3.67 13.16 13.30
C ALA A 27 -4.08 11.86 13.99
N VAL A 28 -5.03 11.93 14.93
CA VAL A 28 -5.52 10.74 15.63
C VAL A 28 -6.35 9.86 14.70
N GLU A 29 -7.24 10.43 13.89
CA GLU A 29 -8.03 9.67 12.92
C GLU A 29 -7.12 8.97 11.91
N PHE A 30 -6.16 9.71 11.33
CA PHE A 30 -5.19 9.18 10.39
C PHE A 30 -4.38 8.03 11.00
N ALA A 31 -3.86 8.20 12.22
CA ALA A 31 -3.08 7.18 12.89
C ALA A 31 -3.88 5.89 13.12
N LEU A 32 -5.14 6.00 13.56
CA LEU A 32 -6.00 4.83 13.78
C LEU A 32 -6.33 4.11 12.47
N ARG A 33 -6.69 4.86 11.42
CA ARG A 33 -6.94 4.29 10.09
C ARG A 33 -5.71 3.60 9.51
N GLU A 34 -4.54 4.20 9.67
CA GLU A 34 -3.30 3.66 9.11
C GLU A 34 -2.85 2.39 9.85
N LEU A 35 -3.05 2.31 11.16
CA LEU A 35 -2.78 1.10 11.93
C LEU A 35 -3.74 -0.04 11.54
N ASP A 36 -5.03 0.24 11.34
CA ASP A 36 -5.99 -0.73 10.82
C ASP A 36 -5.60 -1.20 9.40
N ARG A 37 -5.29 -0.26 8.50
CA ARG A 37 -4.85 -0.57 7.13
C ARG A 37 -3.63 -1.49 7.13
N LYS A 38 -2.63 -1.23 7.98
CA LYS A 38 -1.44 -2.07 8.12
C LYS A 38 -1.78 -3.47 8.65
N ALA A 39 -2.71 -3.58 9.60
CA ALA A 39 -3.16 -4.88 10.10
C ALA A 39 -3.85 -5.70 9.01
N ARG A 40 -4.74 -5.07 8.22
CA ARG A 40 -5.39 -5.70 7.07
C ARG A 40 -4.39 -6.11 6.00
N LEU A 41 -3.41 -5.27 5.69
CA LEU A 41 -2.34 -5.60 4.74
C LEU A 41 -1.58 -6.85 5.17
N LYS A 42 -1.18 -6.95 6.44
CA LYS A 42 -0.52 -8.15 6.97
C LYS A 42 -1.37 -9.41 6.81
N LYS A 43 -2.68 -9.29 6.98
CA LYS A 43 -3.61 -10.41 6.75
C LYS A 43 -3.59 -10.83 5.28
N PHE A 44 -3.73 -9.89 4.35
CA PHE A 44 -3.67 -10.19 2.92
C PHE A 44 -2.33 -10.77 2.46
N MET A 45 -1.21 -10.29 3.03
CA MET A 45 0.12 -10.83 2.73
C MET A 45 0.28 -12.28 3.20
N LYS A 46 -0.38 -12.65 4.31
CA LYS A 46 -0.31 -14.01 4.87
C LYS A 46 -1.29 -14.96 4.18
N ASP A 47 -2.54 -14.53 4.03
CA ASP A 47 -3.65 -15.37 3.60
C ASP A 47 -3.80 -15.38 2.07
N GLY A 48 -3.15 -14.44 1.38
CA GLY A 48 -3.37 -14.17 -0.04
C GLY A 48 -4.64 -13.36 -0.29
N LEU A 49 -4.91 -13.07 -1.56
CA LEU A 49 -6.11 -12.31 -1.97
C LEU A 49 -7.35 -13.19 -2.12
N GLY A 50 -7.21 -14.52 -1.98
CA GLY A 50 -8.31 -15.47 -2.20
C GLY A 50 -8.74 -15.60 -3.66
N LEU A 51 -7.93 -15.10 -4.59
CA LEU A 51 -8.15 -15.16 -6.04
C LEU A 51 -7.37 -16.30 -6.66
N THR A 52 -7.90 -16.90 -7.72
CA THR A 52 -7.13 -17.81 -8.57
C THR A 52 -6.10 -17.03 -9.42
N PRO A 53 -5.11 -17.70 -10.04
CA PRO A 53 -4.18 -17.04 -10.95
C PRO A 53 -4.88 -16.28 -12.08
N GLU A 54 -5.95 -16.82 -12.65
CA GLU A 54 -6.72 -16.21 -13.74
C GLU A 54 -7.46 -14.95 -13.26
N GLU A 55 -8.16 -15.04 -12.13
CA GLU A 55 -8.86 -13.91 -11.53
C GLU A 55 -7.88 -12.77 -11.17
N LEU A 56 -6.67 -13.13 -10.73
CA LEU A 56 -5.64 -12.15 -10.39
C LEU A 56 -5.09 -11.43 -11.61
N LYS A 57 -4.99 -12.11 -12.77
CA LYS A 57 -4.59 -11.49 -14.05
C LYS A 57 -5.62 -10.45 -14.49
N ASP A 58 -6.90 -10.76 -14.34
CA ASP A 58 -8.01 -9.90 -14.76
C ASP A 58 -8.32 -8.76 -13.77
N ALA A 59 -7.78 -8.81 -12.54
CA ALA A 59 -8.10 -7.87 -11.47
C ALA A 59 -7.51 -6.45 -11.61
N VAL A 60 -6.61 -6.21 -12.59
CA VAL A 60 -5.87 -4.95 -12.67
C VAL A 60 -6.67 -3.85 -13.40
N TYR A 61 -6.99 -4.05 -14.68
CA TYR A 61 -7.90 -3.18 -15.45
C TYR A 61 -8.45 -3.93 -16.68
N PRO A 62 -9.59 -3.51 -17.25
CA PRO A 62 -10.19 -4.19 -18.40
C PRO A 62 -9.24 -4.28 -19.60
N GLY A 63 -9.00 -5.49 -20.11
CA GLY A 63 -8.10 -5.74 -21.23
C GLY A 63 -6.60 -5.71 -20.86
N TYR A 64 -6.27 -5.73 -19.57
CA TYR A 64 -4.91 -6.02 -19.12
C TYR A 64 -4.65 -7.53 -19.17
N SER A 65 -3.66 -7.95 -19.94
CA SER A 65 -3.12 -9.31 -19.88
C SER A 65 -1.63 -9.21 -19.58
N PRO A 66 -1.17 -9.72 -18.42
CA PRO A 66 0.27 -9.79 -18.11
C PRO A 66 1.07 -10.55 -19.16
N ASP A 67 0.44 -11.54 -19.82
CA ASP A 67 1.08 -12.39 -20.82
C ASP A 67 1.22 -11.68 -22.18
N GLU A 68 0.40 -10.66 -22.44
CA GLU A 68 0.40 -9.90 -23.69
C GLU A 68 1.09 -8.54 -23.57
N LEU A 69 1.72 -8.24 -22.42
CA LEU A 69 2.46 -7.00 -22.24
C LEU A 69 3.57 -6.91 -23.30
N PRO A 70 3.48 -5.97 -24.26
CA PRO A 70 4.56 -5.77 -25.21
C PRO A 70 5.79 -5.30 -24.42
N SER A 71 6.98 -5.83 -24.71
CA SER A 71 8.22 -5.36 -24.07
C SER A 71 8.38 -3.83 -24.17
N ALA A 72 7.79 -3.21 -25.19
CA ALA A 72 7.72 -1.75 -25.38
C ALA A 72 6.99 -0.97 -24.26
N LYS A 73 6.21 -1.63 -23.38
CA LYS A 73 5.59 -1.00 -22.20
C LYS A 73 6.45 -1.08 -20.95
N VAL A 74 7.52 -1.88 -20.96
CA VAL A 74 8.48 -2.00 -19.86
C VAL A 74 9.74 -1.26 -20.28
N ALA A 75 10.27 -0.41 -19.42
CA ALA A 75 11.51 0.32 -19.72
C ALA A 75 12.75 -0.60 -19.79
N GLU A 76 12.60 -1.85 -19.40
CA GLU A 76 13.65 -2.85 -19.27
C GLU A 76 13.31 -4.07 -20.14
N ASP A 77 14.35 -4.68 -20.72
CA ASP A 77 14.22 -5.96 -21.41
C ASP A 77 13.71 -7.03 -20.43
N THR A 78 12.85 -7.91 -20.92
CA THR A 78 12.28 -8.98 -20.12
C THR A 78 13.35 -10.04 -19.81
N LEU A 79 13.79 -10.09 -18.56
CA LEU A 79 14.66 -11.14 -18.05
C LEU A 79 13.83 -12.27 -17.42
N PRO A 80 14.33 -13.52 -17.43
CA PRO A 80 13.72 -14.61 -16.67
C PRO A 80 13.61 -14.24 -15.19
N TYR A 81 12.49 -14.59 -14.55
CA TYR A 81 12.28 -14.33 -13.12
C TYR A 81 13.43 -14.88 -12.27
N GLY A 82 14.00 -14.04 -11.40
CA GLY A 82 15.13 -14.39 -10.54
C GLY A 82 16.52 -14.17 -11.18
N SER A 83 16.60 -13.68 -12.42
CA SER A 83 17.88 -13.34 -13.04
C SER A 83 18.49 -12.08 -12.40
N PRO A 84 19.84 -12.02 -12.28
CA PRO A 84 20.51 -10.80 -11.85
C PRO A 84 20.27 -9.68 -12.87
N ARG A 85 20.03 -8.47 -12.36
CA ARG A 85 19.86 -7.28 -13.20
C ARG A 85 21.22 -6.96 -13.84
N PRO A 86 21.30 -6.80 -15.18
CA PRO A 86 22.51 -6.33 -15.82
C PRO A 86 22.82 -4.91 -15.33
N ASP A 87 24.08 -4.69 -15.03
CA ASP A 87 24.71 -3.47 -14.52
C ASP A 87 24.61 -2.28 -15.48
#